data_AF-A0A8G2BKF9-F1
#
_entry.id   AF-A0A8G2BKF9-F1
#
_cell.length_a   1.000
_cell.length_b   1.000
_cell.length_c   1.000
_cell.angle_alpha   90.00
_cell.angle_beta   90.00
_cell.angle_gamma   90.00
#
_symmetry.space_group_name_H-M   'P 1'
#
loop_
_entity.id
_entity.type
_entity.pdbx_description
1 polymer ?
#
loop_
_entity_poly.entity_id
_entity_poly.type
_entity_poly.pdbx_seq_one_letter_code
_entity_poly.pdbx_strand_id
1 'polypeptide(L)'
;MPLSATVFSVLAGLSLLSVLIGRPWTTIVARRQAPRDAWGHPLFKETNTVLTLLWALIFAATGFCAWATDEGLLFVAMALGNTGLGMASPWIAKRYAAWRAPSYGAE
;
A
#
# COMPACT_ATOMS: atom_id res chain seq x y z
N MET A 1 -23.62 -8.01 5.01
CA MET A 1 -22.21 -8.15 4.57
C MET A 1 -21.38 -8.54 5.77
N PRO A 2 -20.41 -9.45 5.62
CA PRO A 2 -19.52 -9.81 6.71
C PRO A 2 -18.71 -8.59 7.16
N LEU A 3 -18.49 -8.45 8.47
CA LEU A 3 -17.78 -7.31 9.06
C LEU A 3 -16.38 -7.15 8.43
N SER A 4 -15.69 -8.27 8.18
CA SER A 4 -14.39 -8.30 7.52
C SER A 4 -14.44 -7.65 6.13
N ALA A 5 -15.41 -8.01 5.29
CA ALA A 5 -15.57 -7.40 3.97
C ALA A 5 -15.78 -5.89 4.07
N THR A 6 -16.65 -5.42 4.98
CA THR A 6 -16.88 -3.99 5.20
C THR A 6 -15.61 -3.27 5.61
N VAL A 7 -14.85 -3.82 6.57
CA VAL A 7 -13.58 -3.22 7.03
C VAL A 7 -12.59 -3.08 5.87
N PHE A 8 -12.38 -4.14 5.09
CA PHE A 8 -11.43 -4.11 3.98
C PHE A 8 -11.88 -3.19 2.83
N SER A 9 -13.17 -3.13 2.52
CA SER A 9 -13.70 -2.16 1.56
C SER A 9 -13.50 -0.71 2.00
N VAL A 10 -13.69 -0.42 3.30
CA VAL A 10 -13.41 0.92 3.85
C VAL A 10 -11.92 1.25 3.76
N LEU A 11 -11.02 0.31 4.09
CA LEU A 11 -9.56 0.51 3.98
C LEU A 11 -9.13 0.76 2.53
N ALA A 12 -9.71 0.04 1.57
CA ALA A 12 -9.48 0.28 0.15
C ALA A 12 -9.93 1.69 -0.25
N GLY A 13 -11.14 2.08 0.14
CA GLY A 13 -11.69 3.42 -0.11
C GLY A 13 -10.85 4.54 0.49
N LEU A 14 -10.42 4.40 1.75
CA LEU A 14 -9.54 5.37 2.41
C LEU A 14 -8.15 5.44 1.78
N SER A 15 -7.62 4.30 1.31
CA SER A 15 -6.34 4.28 0.59
C SER A 15 -6.44 5.07 -0.71
N LEU A 16 -7.48 4.84 -1.51
CA LEU A 16 -7.76 5.61 -2.73
C LEU A 16 -7.98 7.10 -2.42
N LEU A 17 -8.80 7.40 -1.41
CA LEU A 17 -9.06 8.78 -0.98
C LEU A 17 -7.76 9.50 -0.62
N SER A 18 -6.84 8.84 0.10
CA SER A 18 -5.55 9.42 0.47
C SER A 18 -4.69 9.80 -0.74
N VAL A 19 -4.75 9.01 -1.83
CA VAL A 19 -4.09 9.33 -3.10
C VAL A 19 -4.80 10.49 -3.79
N LEU A 20 -6.13 10.49 -3.84
CA LEU A 20 -6.93 11.54 -4.48
C LEU A 20 -6.71 12.92 -3.86
N ILE A 21 -6.51 12.99 -2.53
CA ILE A 21 -6.18 14.25 -1.83
C ILE A 21 -4.68 14.61 -1.90
N GLY A 22 -3.88 13.85 -2.65
CA GLY A 22 -2.43 14.08 -2.81
C GLY A 22 -1.59 13.79 -1.58
N ARG A 23 -2.12 13.03 -0.61
CA ARG A 23 -1.44 12.68 0.65
C ARG A 23 -1.51 11.17 0.90
N PRO A 24 -0.77 10.34 0.11
CA PRO A 24 -0.80 8.89 0.25
C PRO A 24 -0.42 8.49 1.68
N TRP A 25 -1.23 7.68 2.36
CA TRP A 25 -1.06 7.40 3.79
C TRP A 25 0.28 6.71 4.11
N THR A 26 0.84 5.94 3.15
CA THR A 26 2.14 5.27 3.32
C THR A 26 3.28 6.27 3.54
N THR A 27 3.09 7.54 3.14
CA THR A 27 4.06 8.61 3.41
C THR A 27 4.37 8.73 4.90
N ILE A 28 3.38 8.59 5.77
CA ILE A 28 3.57 8.69 7.23
C ILE A 28 4.49 7.58 7.74
N VAL A 29 4.35 6.37 7.17
CA VAL A 29 5.18 5.21 7.51
C VAL A 29 6.58 5.38 6.94
N ALA A 30 6.70 5.76 5.67
CA ALA A 30 7.97 5.94 4.98
C ALA A 30 8.85 7.00 5.66
N ARG A 31 8.25 8.09 6.15
CA ARG A 31 8.96 9.15 6.89
C ARG A 31 9.61 8.69 8.19
N ARG A 32 9.21 7.56 8.76
CA ARG A 32 9.85 6.99 9.96
C ARG A 32 11.20 6.35 9.66
N GLN A 33 11.45 5.99 8.40
CA GLN A 33 12.65 5.25 7.96
C GLN A 33 13.50 6.06 6.98
N ALA A 34 12.86 6.88 6.13
CA ALA A 34 13.53 7.67 5.11
C ALA A 34 14.10 8.98 5.69
N PRO A 35 15.31 9.40 5.25
CA PRO A 35 15.89 10.66 5.67
C PRO A 35 15.06 11.86 5.16
N ARG A 36 15.13 12.99 5.89
CA ARG A 36 14.18 14.13 5.71
C ARG A 36 14.37 14.87 4.38
N ASP A 37 15.58 14.89 3.87
CA ASP A 37 15.96 15.38 2.54
C ASP A 37 15.19 14.68 1.41
N ALA A 38 14.97 13.36 1.53
CA ALA A 38 14.24 12.59 0.54
C ALA A 38 12.72 12.88 0.51
N TRP A 39 12.14 13.46 1.57
CA TRP A 39 10.68 13.58 1.70
C TRP A 39 10.04 14.50 0.65
N GLY A 40 10.80 15.49 0.16
CA GLY A 40 10.36 16.43 -0.87
C GLY A 40 10.49 15.88 -2.29
N HIS A 41 11.32 14.85 -2.48
CA HIS A 41 11.73 14.37 -3.79
C HIS A 41 10.55 13.76 -4.57
N PRO A 42 10.38 14.06 -5.88
CA PRO A 42 9.30 13.51 -6.69
C PRO A 42 9.22 11.98 -6.67
N LEU A 43 10.37 11.29 -6.73
CA LEU A 43 10.46 9.82 -6.60
C LEU A 43 9.88 9.29 -5.28
N PHE A 44 10.09 10.01 -4.17
CA PHE A 44 9.54 9.61 -2.87
C PHE A 44 8.01 9.74 -2.87
N LYS A 45 7.47 10.80 -3.48
CA LYS A 45 6.02 10.98 -3.64
C LYS A 45 5.41 9.91 -4.54
N GLU A 46 6.01 9.64 -5.70
CA GLU A 46 5.56 8.59 -6.63
C GLU A 46 5.57 7.21 -5.96
N THR A 47 6.67 6.85 -5.30
CA THR A 47 6.80 5.55 -4.62
C THR A 47 5.71 5.35 -3.58
N ASN A 48 5.39 6.38 -2.79
CA ASN A 48 4.32 6.31 -1.80
C ASN A 48 2.93 6.25 -2.43
N THR A 49 2.71 6.97 -3.54
CA THR A 49 1.47 6.87 -4.31
C THR A 49 1.27 5.44 -4.82
N VAL A 50 2.27 4.85 -5.46
CA VAL A 50 2.20 3.49 -6.00
C VAL A 50 2.01 2.46 -4.89
N LEU A 51 2.73 2.60 -3.78
CA LEU A 51 2.58 1.70 -2.63
C LEU A 51 1.16 1.80 -2.03
N THR A 52 0.61 3.01 -1.93
CA THR A 52 -0.76 3.22 -1.45
C THR A 52 -1.80 2.63 -2.40
N LEU A 53 -1.62 2.75 -3.71
CA LEU A 53 -2.49 2.12 -4.71
C LEU A 53 -2.42 0.60 -4.66
N LEU A 54 -1.24 0.02 -4.45
CA LEU A 54 -1.06 -1.41 -4.25
C LEU A 54 -1.86 -1.89 -3.02
N TRP A 55 -1.78 -1.15 -1.91
CA TRP A 55 -2.59 -1.45 -0.72
C TRP A 55 -4.09 -1.34 -0.99
N ALA A 56 -4.53 -0.31 -1.71
CA ALA A 56 -5.93 -0.16 -2.09
C ALA A 56 -6.44 -1.40 -2.86
N LEU A 57 -5.65 -1.88 -3.82
CA LEU A 57 -5.99 -3.08 -4.60
C LEU A 57 -6.09 -4.34 -3.71
N ILE A 58 -5.15 -4.51 -2.79
CA ILE A 58 -5.10 -5.68 -1.90
C ILE A 58 -6.26 -5.67 -0.90
N PHE A 59 -6.58 -4.51 -0.34
CA PHE A 59 -7.73 -4.37 0.54
C PHE A 59 -9.03 -4.60 -0.22
N ALA A 60 -9.15 -4.10 -1.45
CA ALA A 60 -10.31 -4.38 -2.29
C ALA A 60 -10.46 -5.87 -2.59
N ALA A 61 -9.36 -6.55 -2.96
CA ALA A 61 -9.35 -7.99 -3.22
C ALA A 61 -9.70 -8.80 -1.96
N THR A 62 -9.15 -8.42 -0.81
CA THR A 62 -9.44 -9.09 0.48
C THR A 62 -10.91 -8.89 0.87
N GLY A 63 -11.44 -7.68 0.71
CA GLY A 63 -12.85 -7.38 0.98
C GLY A 63 -13.81 -8.12 0.05
N PHE A 64 -13.45 -8.23 -1.24
CA PHE A 64 -14.21 -9.00 -2.21
C PHE A 64 -14.21 -10.50 -1.88
N CYS A 65 -13.05 -11.09 -1.57
CA CYS A 65 -12.96 -12.48 -1.15
C CYS A 65 -13.78 -12.74 0.12
N ALA A 66 -13.64 -11.88 1.13
CA ALA A 66 -14.41 -12.00 2.36
C ALA A 66 -15.93 -11.86 2.16
N TRP A 67 -16.37 -11.15 1.10
CA TRP A 67 -17.78 -11.06 0.74
C TRP A 67 -18.25 -12.28 -0.07
N ALA A 68 -17.39 -12.86 -0.90
CA ALA A 68 -17.72 -13.93 -1.85
C ALA A 68 -17.64 -15.34 -1.25
N THR A 69 -16.88 -15.55 -0.16
CA THR A 69 -16.69 -16.87 0.46
C THR A 69 -16.63 -16.80 1.98
N ASP A 70 -17.20 -17.81 2.65
CA ASP A 70 -17.09 -18.05 4.10
C ASP A 70 -15.89 -18.93 4.48
N GLU A 71 -15.01 -19.26 3.51
CA GLU A 71 -13.86 -20.12 3.77
C GLU A 71 -12.79 -19.43 4.63
N GLY A 72 -12.76 -19.80 5.91
CA GLY A 72 -11.81 -19.24 6.88
C GLY A 72 -10.33 -19.44 6.50
N LEU A 73 -9.99 -20.51 5.77
CA LEU A 73 -8.59 -20.76 5.36
C LEU A 73 -8.10 -19.73 4.34
N LEU A 74 -8.92 -19.38 3.34
CA LEU A 74 -8.59 -18.30 2.39
C LEU A 74 -8.41 -16.97 3.13
N PHE A 75 -9.29 -16.68 4.09
CA PHE A 75 -9.15 -15.47 4.91
C PHE A 75 -7.83 -15.45 5.69
N VAL A 76 -7.45 -16.57 6.33
CA VAL A 76 -6.17 -16.70 7.05
C VAL A 76 -4.99 -16.55 6.10
N ALA A 77 -5.03 -17.21 4.93
CA ALA A 77 -3.98 -17.10 3.93
C ALA A 77 -3.80 -15.65 3.44
N MET A 78 -4.90 -14.91 3.21
CA MET A 78 -4.85 -13.50 2.86
C MET A 78 -4.35 -12.63 4.02
N ALA A 79 -4.75 -12.90 5.26
CA ALA A 79 -4.26 -12.17 6.43
C ALA A 79 -2.73 -12.33 6.61
N LEU A 80 -2.23 -13.56 6.42
CA LEU A 80 -0.79 -13.83 6.42
C LEU A 80 -0.10 -13.17 5.23
N GLY A 81 -0.69 -13.21 4.05
CA GLY A 81 -0.19 -12.52 2.85
C GLY A 81 -0.09 -11.01 3.05
N ASN A 82 -1.14 -10.38 3.60
CA ASN A 82 -1.18 -8.95 3.91
C ASN A 82 -0.12 -8.57 4.94
N THR A 83 0.07 -9.41 5.96
CA THR A 83 1.12 -9.21 6.98
C THR A 83 2.51 -9.33 6.36
N GLY A 84 2.76 -10.38 5.58
CA GLY A 84 4.03 -10.58 4.88
C GLY A 84 4.35 -9.44 3.93
N LEU A 85 3.35 -8.94 3.21
CA LEU A 85 3.52 -7.77 2.36
C LEU A 85 3.79 -6.49 3.16
N GLY A 86 3.15 -6.32 4.32
CA GLY A 86 3.46 -5.25 5.26
C GLY A 86 4.95 -5.23 5.63
N MET A 87 5.50 -6.40 5.95
CA MET A 87 6.92 -6.56 6.26
C MET A 87 7.83 -6.33 5.04
N ALA A 88 7.39 -6.75 3.85
CA ALA A 88 8.13 -6.55 2.60
C ALA A 88 7.99 -5.13 2.01
N SER A 89 7.02 -4.32 2.48
CA SER A 89 6.71 -3.02 1.90
C SER A 89 7.89 -2.04 1.82
N PRO A 90 8.83 -1.97 2.80
CA PRO A 90 10.01 -1.11 2.67
C PRO A 90 10.97 -1.61 1.58
N TRP A 91 11.10 -2.93 1.43
CA TRP A 91 11.94 -3.52 0.38
C TRP A 91 11.34 -3.29 -1.01
N ILE A 92 10.03 -3.48 -1.16
CA ILE A 92 9.31 -3.18 -2.40
C ILE A 92 9.47 -1.71 -2.77
N ALA A 93 9.28 -0.80 -1.80
CA ALA A 93 9.46 0.63 -2.00
C ALA A 93 10.90 0.96 -2.46
N LYS A 94 11.92 0.41 -1.79
CA LYS A 94 13.32 0.60 -2.17
C LYS A 94 13.62 0.06 -3.57
N ARG A 95 13.13 -1.14 -3.90
CA ARG A 95 13.33 -1.78 -5.20
C ARG A 95 12.66 -1.02 -6.33
N TYR A 96 11.45 -0.50 -6.09
CA TYR A 96 10.71 0.34 -7.02
C TYR A 96 11.41 1.70 -7.21
N ALA A 97 11.82 2.35 -6.12
CA ALA A 97 12.56 3.60 -6.18
C ALA A 97 13.87 3.46 -6.96
N ALA A 98 14.65 2.40 -6.72
CA ALA A 98 15.88 2.12 -7.48
C ALA A 98 15.61 1.88 -8.98
N TRP A 99 14.48 1.25 -9.33
CA TRP A 99 14.09 1.04 -10.72
C TRP A 99 13.67 2.34 -11.43
N ARG A 100 13.01 3.25 -10.69
CA ARG A 100 12.52 4.54 -11.23
C ARG A 100 13.54 5.66 -11.14
N ALA A 101 14.58 5.54 -10.32
CA ALA A 101 15.61 6.56 -10.14
C ALA A 101 16.19 7.11 -11.46
N PRO A 102 16.51 6.27 -12.49
CA PRO A 102 17.00 6.79 -13.77
C PRO A 102 16.03 7.74 -14.49
N SER A 103 14.71 7.62 -14.25
CA SER A 103 13.70 8.50 -14.84
C SER A 103 13.63 9.89 -14.21
N TYR A 104 14.28 10.10 -13.06
CA TYR A 104 14.29 11.37 -12.33
C TYR A 104 15.60 12.15 -12.51
N GLY A 105 16.49 11.68 -13.39
CA GLY A 105 17.86 12.16 -13.50
C GLY A 105 18.71 11.52 -12.41
N ALA A 106 19.66 10.69 -12.81
CA ALA A 106 20.78 10.40 -11.93
C ALA A 106 21.55 11.71 -11.74
N GLU A 107 21.68 12.18 -10.51
CA GLU A 107 22.91 12.89 -10.15
C GLU A 107 24.06 11.87 -10.14
#